data_AF-A0A950UVQ7-F1
#
_entry.id   AF-A0A950UVQ7-F1
#
_cell.length_a   1.000
_cell.length_b   1.000
_cell.length_c   1.000
_cell.angle_alpha   90.00
_cell.angle_beta   90.00
_cell.angle_gamma   90.00
#
_symmetry.space_group_name_H-M   'P 1'
#
loop_
_entity.id
_entity.type
_entity.pdbx_description
1 polymer ?
#
loop_
_entity_poly.entity_id
_entity_poly.type
_entity_poly.pdbx_seq_one_letter_code
_entity_poly.pdbx_strand_id
1 'polypeptide(L)'
;MADRDVATLSAGERQRAWIALGLAQETPILLLDEPTSHLDVRVAQEILQLLVRLARGGKTILCALHDLNEASAYADRIALLSERQLLAIATPQRLLGTELIERAYGIALDRINLADGTPRVFARPRRHRAGAVEERAPVQTKVDPGIFKSYDVRGIYPTQLNEDVAYAIGRCFVALLGVDKPRIAAGRDMRPSGAHLAQGFARGASDAGADVVQIGMVSTDALYFAVGKFGFDGGVMITASHNPAQYNGMKFTRAQARAISLDTGLSTIAQRLASGELPPKAAKPGTISERDILDDFAEHCLSFVDRAKIKPFKIAIDAGNGMAGETIPHVFRSLPCDVVPIYFELDGSFPNHPASPIEPENMADLQAEVKKHHCDLGVAFDGDADRMFIVDEKAGLIDGSTVTALVALNTLKKHPGSKILYNLICSRSVPELIEKAGGIPVRSKVGHSIIKEIMREQDIVFGGEHSGHFYFRDNWYADSGMIALLACLELFSEAGKPVSEVIAPIDTRFRSGEINTKVNDIPAKLAEIQEHYKDADIDHLDGVTISYPHWWMNVRPSNTEPLLRLNVEGDTRELMEQHRDEALALIRS
;
A
#
# COMPACT_ATOMS: atom_id res chain seq x y z
N MET A 1 38.49 -4.34 11.74
CA MET A 1 37.48 -4.44 10.65
C MET A 1 37.88 -5.48 9.61
N ALA A 2 39.13 -5.51 9.15
CA ALA A 2 39.55 -6.38 8.03
C ALA A 2 39.23 -7.87 8.17
N ASP A 3 39.24 -8.43 9.39
CA ASP A 3 39.02 -9.87 9.62
C ASP A 3 37.59 -10.22 10.12
N ARG A 4 36.64 -9.27 10.03
CA ARG A 4 35.24 -9.46 10.46
C ARG A 4 34.31 -9.57 9.26
N ASP A 5 33.32 -10.45 9.36
CA ASP A 5 32.26 -10.57 8.36
C ASP A 5 31.49 -9.24 8.24
N VAL A 6 31.22 -8.79 7.01
CA VAL A 6 30.52 -7.54 6.70
C VAL A 6 29.13 -7.48 7.34
N ALA A 7 28.45 -8.63 7.49
CA ALA A 7 27.15 -8.72 8.16
C ALA A 7 27.23 -8.39 9.66
N THR A 8 28.41 -8.53 10.27
CA THR A 8 28.64 -8.27 11.70
C THR A 8 29.11 -6.84 11.99
N LEU A 9 29.32 -6.03 10.96
CA LEU A 9 29.77 -4.64 11.10
C LEU A 9 28.59 -3.74 11.45
N SER A 10 28.83 -2.73 12.30
CA SER A 10 27.83 -1.68 12.55
C SER A 10 27.58 -0.86 11.28
N ALA A 11 26.46 -0.12 11.22
CA ALA A 11 26.14 0.73 10.07
C ALA A 11 27.31 1.69 9.69
N GLY A 12 27.93 2.33 10.69
CA GLY A 12 29.09 3.20 10.46
C GLY A 12 30.38 2.45 10.08
N GLU A 13 30.59 1.23 10.58
CA GLU A 13 31.69 0.37 10.12
C GLU A 13 31.50 -0.04 8.66
N ARG A 14 30.29 -0.44 8.26
CA ARG A 14 29.96 -0.78 6.86
C ARG A 14 30.18 0.42 5.94
N GLN A 15 29.73 1.62 6.35
CA GLN A 15 29.94 2.84 5.58
C GLN A 15 31.41 3.10 5.26
N ARG A 16 32.30 2.94 6.25
CA ARG A 16 33.75 3.07 6.03
C ARG A 16 34.32 2.01 5.09
N ALA A 17 33.82 0.78 5.18
CA ALA A 17 34.24 -0.31 4.29
C ALA A 17 33.83 -0.04 2.84
N TRP A 18 32.62 0.48 2.59
CA TRP A 18 32.16 0.86 1.26
C TRP A 18 32.97 2.00 0.65
N ILE A 19 33.30 3.02 1.44
CA ILE A 19 34.15 4.12 0.98
C ILE A 19 35.56 3.60 0.66
N ALA A 20 36.13 2.74 1.50
CA ALA A 20 37.43 2.12 1.23
C ALA A 20 37.42 1.29 -0.07
N LEU A 21 36.34 0.55 -0.32
CA LEU A 21 36.15 -0.21 -1.57
C LEU A 21 36.11 0.71 -2.80
N GLY A 22 35.39 1.83 -2.72
CA GLY A 22 35.35 2.83 -3.78
C GLY A 22 36.72 3.47 -4.05
N LEU A 23 37.48 3.76 -2.99
CA LEU A 23 38.83 4.33 -3.11
C LEU A 23 39.84 3.34 -3.72
N ALA A 24 39.70 2.05 -3.43
CA ALA A 24 40.58 1.00 -3.94
C ALA A 24 40.49 0.82 -5.47
N GLN A 25 39.42 1.31 -6.10
CA GLN A 25 39.27 1.27 -7.57
C GLN A 25 40.12 2.33 -8.29
N GLU A 26 40.74 3.24 -7.54
CA GLU A 26 41.63 4.31 -8.04
C GLU A 26 41.01 5.22 -9.11
N THR A 27 39.68 5.28 -9.21
CA THR A 27 38.98 6.02 -10.27
C THR A 27 39.29 7.54 -10.26
N PRO A 28 39.28 8.21 -11.42
CA PRO A 28 39.46 9.66 -11.49
C PRO A 28 38.26 10.45 -10.97
N ILE A 29 37.08 9.82 -10.90
CA ILE A 29 35.83 10.40 -10.42
C ILE A 29 35.23 9.51 -9.32
N LEU A 30 34.83 10.13 -8.22
CA LEU A 30 34.11 9.49 -7.11
C LEU A 30 32.73 10.12 -6.97
N LEU A 31 31.69 9.28 -7.04
CA LEU A 31 30.30 9.65 -6.79
C LEU A 31 29.88 9.01 -5.47
N LEU A 32 29.50 9.82 -4.49
CA LEU A 32 29.23 9.35 -3.13
C LEU A 32 27.85 9.85 -2.68
N ASP A 33 26.95 8.92 -2.41
CA ASP A 33 25.66 9.24 -1.80
C ASP A 33 25.77 9.15 -0.27
N GLU A 34 25.50 10.25 0.41
CA GLU A 34 25.56 10.38 1.87
C GLU A 34 26.78 9.73 2.58
N PRO A 35 28.03 10.10 2.26
CA PRO A 35 29.22 9.45 2.80
C PRO A 35 29.38 9.58 4.33
N THR A 36 28.66 10.50 4.97
CA THR A 36 28.72 10.78 6.41
C THR A 36 27.59 10.13 7.22
N SER A 37 26.63 9.47 6.58
CA SER A 37 25.48 8.87 7.27
C SER A 37 25.89 7.75 8.21
N HIS A 38 25.23 7.69 9.38
CA HIS A 38 25.49 6.75 10.47
C HIS A 38 26.89 6.82 11.10
N LEU A 39 27.63 7.90 10.88
CA LEU A 39 28.94 8.15 11.49
C LEU A 39 28.84 9.13 12.65
N ASP A 40 29.70 8.95 13.66
CA ASP A 40 29.91 9.99 14.66
C ASP A 40 30.64 11.20 14.05
N VAL A 41 30.55 12.35 14.73
CA VAL A 41 31.08 13.63 14.27
C VAL A 41 32.58 13.58 13.94
N ARG A 42 33.37 12.81 14.68
CA ARG A 42 34.82 12.71 14.44
C ARG A 42 35.08 11.99 13.13
N VAL A 43 34.44 10.83 12.94
CA VAL A 43 34.66 9.99 11.75
C VAL A 43 34.11 10.68 10.49
N ALA A 44 32.95 11.33 10.58
CA ALA A 44 32.40 12.12 9.48
C ALA A 44 33.39 13.22 9.02
N GLN A 45 34.01 13.94 9.95
CA GLN A 45 35.04 14.95 9.64
C GLN A 45 36.28 14.34 8.99
N GLU A 46 36.76 13.19 9.47
CA GLU A 46 37.92 12.50 8.89
C GLU A 46 37.67 12.10 7.43
N ILE A 47 36.46 11.61 7.13
CA ILE A 47 36.06 11.24 5.77
C ILE A 47 35.98 12.48 4.88
N LEU A 48 35.30 13.55 5.30
CA LEU A 48 35.19 14.77 4.49
C LEU A 48 36.58 15.39 4.23
N GLN A 49 37.48 15.39 5.21
CA GLN A 49 38.87 15.83 5.01
C GLN A 49 39.64 14.94 4.03
N LEU A 50 39.43 13.62 4.08
CA LEU A 50 40.02 12.70 3.12
C LEU A 50 39.55 13.00 1.70
N LEU A 51 38.25 13.23 1.50
CA LEU A 51 37.69 13.61 0.19
C LEU A 51 38.33 14.91 -0.31
N VAL A 52 38.43 15.95 0.53
CA VAL A 52 39.11 17.20 0.13
C VAL A 52 40.58 16.97 -0.26
N ARG A 53 41.32 16.11 0.45
CA ARG A 53 42.71 15.78 0.07
C ARG A 53 42.78 15.08 -1.27
N LEU A 54 41.88 14.13 -1.52
CA LEU A 54 41.80 13.41 -2.79
C LEU A 54 41.44 14.34 -3.95
N ALA A 55 40.52 15.29 -3.73
CA ALA A 55 40.17 16.30 -4.71
C ALA A 55 41.37 17.21 -5.06
N ARG A 56 42.11 17.68 -4.06
CA ARG A 56 43.36 18.44 -4.25
C ARG A 56 44.45 17.64 -4.96
N GLY A 57 44.43 16.31 -4.83
CA GLY A 57 45.29 15.38 -5.56
C GLY A 57 44.88 15.14 -7.01
N GLY A 58 43.83 15.81 -7.51
CA GLY A 58 43.41 15.75 -8.92
C GLY A 58 42.22 14.83 -9.20
N LYS A 59 41.59 14.25 -8.18
CA LYS A 59 40.32 13.50 -8.37
C LYS A 59 39.12 14.44 -8.41
N THR A 60 38.10 14.10 -9.19
CA THR A 60 36.80 14.79 -9.15
C THR A 60 35.89 14.08 -8.15
N ILE A 61 35.30 14.82 -7.22
CA ILE A 61 34.41 14.26 -6.21
C ILE A 61 33.06 14.95 -6.30
N LEU A 62 32.01 14.17 -6.46
CA LEU A 62 30.62 14.61 -6.32
C LEU A 62 30.02 13.85 -5.14
N CYS A 63 29.51 14.56 -4.15
CA CYS A 63 28.85 13.95 -3.02
C CYS A 63 27.50 14.61 -2.71
N ALA A 64 26.53 13.79 -2.29
CA ALA A 64 25.28 14.26 -1.72
C ALA A 64 25.42 14.36 -0.19
N LEU A 65 25.10 15.53 0.38
CA LEU A 65 25.17 15.79 1.81
C LEU A 65 23.87 16.47 2.25
N HIS A 66 23.31 16.03 3.38
CA HIS A 66 22.11 16.63 3.97
C HIS A 66 22.40 17.79 4.92
N ASP A 67 23.63 17.89 5.44
CA ASP A 67 24.05 19.02 6.27
C ASP A 67 24.67 20.13 5.40
N LEU A 68 23.96 21.26 5.31
CA LEU A 68 24.40 22.45 4.56
C LEU A 68 25.70 23.05 5.10
N ASN A 69 25.99 22.87 6.39
CA ASN A 69 27.23 23.34 7.00
C ASN A 69 28.39 22.39 6.67
N GLU A 70 28.16 21.08 6.59
CA GLU A 70 29.19 20.17 6.06
C GLU A 70 29.50 20.51 4.60
N ALA A 71 28.48 20.60 3.75
CA ALA A 71 28.64 21.00 2.35
C ALA A 71 29.37 22.35 2.22
N SER A 72 29.02 23.33 3.06
CA SER A 72 29.67 24.63 3.04
C SER A 72 31.12 24.64 3.50
N ALA A 73 31.54 23.71 4.36
CA ALA A 73 32.92 23.67 4.85
C ALA A 73 33.89 22.93 3.92
N TYR A 74 33.38 21.94 3.18
CA TYR A 74 34.25 21.00 2.47
C TYR A 74 34.09 21.04 0.95
N ALA A 75 33.02 21.63 0.41
CA ALA A 75 32.80 21.69 -1.04
C ALA A 75 33.29 23.00 -1.67
N ASP A 76 33.93 22.91 -2.84
CA ASP A 76 34.28 24.08 -3.66
C ASP A 76 33.03 24.72 -4.31
N ARG A 77 32.05 23.88 -4.66
CA ARG A 77 30.76 24.27 -5.25
C ARG A 77 29.65 23.38 -4.69
N ILE A 78 28.48 23.98 -4.50
CA ILE A 78 27.27 23.29 -4.07
C ILE A 78 26.24 23.39 -5.18
N ALA A 79 25.72 22.24 -5.59
CA ALA A 79 24.54 22.13 -6.43
C ALA A 79 23.30 22.04 -5.54
N LEU A 80 22.43 23.04 -5.59
CA LEU A 80 21.17 23.03 -4.87
C LEU A 80 20.08 22.41 -5.75
N LEU A 81 19.55 21.28 -5.34
CA LEU A 81 18.41 20.65 -5.98
C LEU A 81 17.16 20.81 -5.11
N SER A 82 16.05 21.22 -5.72
CA SER A 82 14.72 21.18 -5.11
C SER A 82 13.69 20.88 -6.20
N GLU A 83 12.63 20.16 -5.85
CA GLU A 83 11.54 19.81 -6.78
C GLU A 83 12.02 19.15 -8.09
N ARG A 84 13.05 18.30 -8.01
CA ARG A 84 13.71 17.64 -9.17
C ARG A 84 14.36 18.61 -10.17
N GLN A 85 14.54 19.87 -9.79
CA GLN A 85 15.24 20.87 -10.58
C GLN A 85 16.55 21.28 -9.90
N LEU A 86 17.57 21.49 -10.73
CA LEU A 86 18.81 22.12 -10.30
C LEU A 86 18.57 23.63 -10.22
N LEU A 87 18.40 24.14 -9.00
CA LEU A 87 18.11 25.55 -8.76
C LEU A 87 19.34 26.43 -8.94
N ALA A 88 20.52 25.96 -8.51
CA ALA A 88 21.77 26.69 -8.66
C ALA A 88 22.99 25.77 -8.50
N ILE A 89 24.12 26.13 -9.13
CA ILE A 89 25.45 25.63 -8.77
C ILE A 89 26.37 26.82 -8.50
N ALA A 90 26.70 27.06 -7.25
CA ALA A 90 27.51 28.20 -6.83
C ALA A 90 28.51 27.82 -5.74
N THR A 91 29.45 28.73 -5.43
CA THR A 91 30.31 28.56 -4.25
C THR A 91 29.46 28.61 -2.97
N PRO A 92 29.89 27.98 -1.87
CA PRO A 92 29.16 28.04 -0.60
C PRO A 92 28.80 29.47 -0.17
N GLN A 93 29.73 30.42 -0.28
CA GLN A 93 29.54 31.83 0.05
C GLN A 93 28.37 32.44 -0.72
N ARG A 94 28.29 32.16 -2.03
CA ARG A 94 27.25 32.71 -2.89
C ARG A 94 25.92 32.01 -2.70
N LEU A 95 25.91 30.70 -2.48
CA LEU A 95 24.67 29.93 -2.34
C LEU A 95 24.02 30.19 -0.98
N LEU A 96 24.78 30.02 0.12
CA LEU A 96 24.28 30.22 1.48
C LEU A 96 24.09 31.69 1.85
N GLY A 97 24.69 32.61 1.11
CA GLY A 97 24.48 34.05 1.27
C GLY A 97 23.15 34.58 0.69
N THR A 98 22.37 33.74 0.01
CA THR A 98 21.09 34.12 -0.62
C THR A 98 19.90 33.50 0.06
N GLU A 99 18.72 34.10 -0.10
CA GLU A 99 17.42 33.52 0.32
C GLU A 99 16.96 32.34 -0.55
N LEU A 100 17.84 31.80 -1.40
CA LEU A 100 17.51 30.68 -2.26
C LEU A 100 17.27 29.40 -1.45
N ILE A 101 18.05 29.19 -0.37
CA ILE A 101 17.90 28.02 0.50
C ILE A 101 16.60 28.11 1.31
N GLU A 102 16.30 29.26 1.91
CA GLU A 102 15.02 29.47 2.61
C GLU A 102 13.81 29.25 1.69
N ARG A 103 13.89 29.70 0.43
CA ARG A 103 12.82 29.47 -0.56
C ARG A 103 12.75 28.02 -1.02
N ALA A 104 13.89 27.37 -1.24
CA ALA A 104 13.96 25.99 -1.70
C ALA A 104 13.44 24.98 -0.68
N TYR A 105 13.60 25.27 0.61
CA TYR A 105 13.22 24.36 1.71
C TYR A 105 12.07 24.89 2.59
N GLY A 106 11.58 26.11 2.36
CA GLY A 106 10.49 26.70 3.15
C GLY A 106 10.82 26.97 4.63
N ILE A 107 12.10 27.15 4.96
CA ILE A 107 12.60 27.34 6.33
C ILE A 107 13.21 28.73 6.50
N ALA A 108 13.19 29.27 7.72
CA ALA A 108 13.95 30.48 8.06
C ALA A 108 15.33 30.08 8.60
N LEU A 109 16.39 30.71 8.10
CA LEU A 109 17.76 30.45 8.52
C LEU A 109 18.37 31.69 9.18
N ASP A 110 19.11 31.49 10.26
CA ASP A 110 20.09 32.45 10.74
C ASP A 110 21.43 32.16 10.07
N ARG A 111 22.13 33.21 9.63
CA ARG A 111 23.40 33.09 8.92
C ARG A 111 24.51 33.72 9.73
N ILE A 112 25.62 33.00 9.87
CA ILE A 112 26.82 33.49 10.53
C ILE A 112 28.00 33.23 9.60
N ASN A 113 28.86 34.22 9.37
CA ASN A 113 30.14 34.01 8.72
C ASN A 113 31.19 33.73 9.79
N LEU A 114 31.92 32.63 9.64
CA LEU A 114 33.06 32.31 10.47
C LEU A 114 34.24 33.24 10.16
N ALA A 115 35.26 33.25 11.02
CA ALA A 115 36.43 34.13 10.88
C ALA A 115 37.24 33.88 9.59
N ASP A 116 37.12 32.69 9.01
CA ASP A 116 37.72 32.30 7.73
C ASP A 116 36.84 32.67 6.50
N GLY A 117 35.69 33.31 6.73
CA GLY A 117 34.73 33.69 5.69
C GLY A 117 33.79 32.56 5.24
N THR A 118 33.84 31.39 5.88
CA THR A 118 32.93 30.28 5.59
C THR A 118 31.53 30.58 6.18
N PRO A 119 30.45 30.55 5.36
CA PRO A 119 29.11 30.76 5.88
C PRO A 119 28.62 29.52 6.65
N ARG A 120 27.88 29.77 7.72
CA ARG A 120 27.15 28.78 8.49
C ARG A 120 25.70 29.18 8.56
N VAL A 121 24.82 28.22 8.37
CA VAL A 121 23.38 28.39 8.47
C VAL A 121 22.84 27.56 9.62
N PHE A 122 21.94 28.18 10.38
CA PHE A 122 21.24 27.52 11.47
C PHE A 122 19.75 27.68 11.21
N ALA A 123 19.01 26.57 11.21
CA ALA A 123 17.56 26.67 11.17
C ALA A 123 17.09 27.46 12.39
N ARG A 124 16.38 28.56 12.16
CA ARG A 124 15.87 29.39 13.25
C ARG A 124 14.79 28.57 13.96
N PRO A 125 15.00 28.12 15.21
CA PRO A 125 13.99 27.38 15.92
C PRO A 125 12.79 28.29 16.12
N ARG A 126 11.59 27.80 15.81
CA ARG A 126 10.34 28.48 16.17
C ARG A 126 10.26 28.53 17.70
N ARG A 127 10.79 29.61 18.30
CA ARG A 127 10.57 29.88 19.72
C ARG A 127 9.08 30.12 19.91
N HIS A 128 8.39 29.18 20.55
CA HIS A 128 7.11 29.47 21.20
C HIS A 128 7.37 30.54 22.27
N ARG A 129 7.15 31.81 21.92
CA ARG A 129 6.83 32.81 22.95
C ARG A 129 5.46 32.43 23.50
N ALA A 130 5.44 31.97 24.74
CA ALA A 130 4.21 31.92 25.52
C ALA A 130 3.58 33.33 25.49
N GLY A 131 2.39 33.45 24.91
CA GLY A 131 1.58 34.67 25.00
C GLY A 131 1.22 35.39 23.70
N ALA A 132 1.61 34.92 22.51
CA ALA A 132 1.05 35.44 21.26
C ALA A 132 0.84 34.30 20.27
N VAL A 133 -0.42 33.87 20.12
CA VAL A 133 -0.85 33.08 18.97
C VAL A 133 -0.87 34.05 17.79
N GLU A 134 0.25 34.17 17.08
CA GLU A 134 0.15 34.60 15.68
C GLU A 134 -0.54 33.46 14.93
N GLU A 135 -1.80 33.68 14.57
CA GLU A 135 -2.45 32.92 13.50
C GLU A 135 -1.49 32.92 12.32
N ARG A 136 -0.93 31.74 11.99
CA ARG A 136 -0.40 31.56 10.64
C ARG A 136 -1.58 31.86 9.72
N ALA A 137 -1.45 32.84 8.84
CA ALA A 137 -2.39 33.03 7.75
C ALA A 137 -2.64 31.65 7.10
N PRO A 138 -3.90 31.31 6.78
CA PRO A 138 -4.19 30.02 6.18
C PRO A 138 -3.36 29.92 4.91
N VAL A 139 -2.41 28.97 4.88
CA VAL A 139 -1.82 28.56 3.62
C VAL A 139 -3.00 28.00 2.85
N GLN A 140 -3.45 28.73 1.83
CA GLN A 140 -4.33 28.19 0.80
C GLN A 140 -3.51 27.13 0.08
N THR A 141 -3.43 25.93 0.65
CA THR A 141 -2.85 24.79 -0.02
C THR A 141 -3.83 24.46 -1.13
N LYS A 142 -3.51 24.89 -2.35
CA LYS A 142 -4.29 24.51 -3.53
C LYS A 142 -4.11 23.01 -3.71
N VAL A 143 -5.03 22.23 -3.16
CA VAL A 143 -4.99 20.77 -3.21
C VAL A 143 -5.32 20.33 -4.63
N ASP A 144 -4.45 19.51 -5.21
CA ASP A 144 -4.72 18.86 -6.49
C ASP A 144 -5.93 17.94 -6.33
N PRO A 145 -7.10 18.21 -6.94
CA PRO A 145 -8.26 17.34 -6.81
C PRO A 145 -7.99 15.93 -7.36
N GLY A 146 -6.96 15.78 -8.20
CA GLY A 146 -6.51 14.50 -8.74
C GLY A 146 -6.06 13.50 -7.68
N ILE A 147 -5.78 13.90 -6.43
CA ILE A 147 -5.44 12.95 -5.37
C ILE A 147 -6.66 12.18 -4.85
N PHE A 148 -7.88 12.69 -5.03
CA PHE A 148 -9.11 12.02 -4.61
C PHE A 148 -9.53 11.03 -5.68
N LYS A 149 -9.34 9.74 -5.42
CA LYS A 149 -9.71 8.65 -6.33
C LYS A 149 -11.11 8.15 -5.99
N SER A 150 -11.59 7.17 -6.74
CA SER A 150 -12.93 6.58 -6.55
C SER A 150 -13.16 6.05 -5.13
N TYR A 151 -12.11 5.64 -4.45
CA TYR A 151 -12.16 4.79 -3.26
C TYR A 151 -11.33 5.30 -2.08
N ASP A 152 -10.32 6.12 -2.36
CA ASP A 152 -9.34 6.57 -1.38
C ASP A 152 -8.67 7.87 -1.87
N VAL A 153 -7.79 8.41 -1.03
CA VAL A 153 -6.86 9.47 -1.42
C VAL A 153 -5.53 8.83 -1.77
N ARG A 154 -4.92 9.19 -2.91
CA ARG A 154 -3.55 8.76 -3.30
C ARG A 154 -2.79 9.91 -3.95
N GLY A 155 -1.57 10.14 -3.47
CA GLY A 155 -0.69 11.17 -4.03
C GLY A 155 0.79 10.92 -3.73
N ILE A 156 1.66 11.57 -4.49
CA ILE A 156 3.10 11.57 -4.26
C ILE A 156 3.42 12.46 -3.05
N TYR A 157 4.20 11.96 -2.09
CA TYR A 157 4.70 12.74 -0.97
C TYR A 157 6.06 13.37 -1.32
N PRO A 158 6.34 14.64 -0.96
CA PRO A 158 5.44 15.61 -0.30
C PRO A 158 4.65 16.51 -1.27
N THR A 159 4.76 16.30 -2.60
CA THR A 159 4.32 17.27 -3.60
C THR A 159 2.80 17.35 -3.78
N GLN A 160 2.11 16.21 -3.80
CA GLN A 160 0.65 16.14 -3.94
C GLN A 160 -0.03 15.89 -2.60
N LEU A 161 0.62 15.14 -1.70
CA LEU A 161 0.14 14.83 -0.37
C LEU A 161 1.23 15.13 0.65
N ASN A 162 0.92 15.92 1.68
CA ASN A 162 1.81 16.31 2.76
C ASN A 162 1.02 16.59 4.05
N GLU A 163 1.69 17.01 5.11
CA GLU A 163 1.14 17.21 6.44
C GLU A 163 0.05 18.29 6.49
N ASP A 164 0.17 19.35 5.67
CA ASP A 164 -0.81 20.42 5.61
C ASP A 164 -2.08 19.95 4.88
N VAL A 165 -1.92 19.20 3.79
CA VAL A 165 -3.04 18.54 3.10
C VAL A 165 -3.71 17.52 4.02
N ALA A 166 -2.93 16.70 4.73
CA ALA A 166 -3.44 15.72 5.70
C ALA A 166 -4.22 16.39 6.84
N TYR A 167 -3.71 17.50 7.37
CA TYR A 167 -4.39 18.31 8.39
C TYR A 167 -5.73 18.85 7.88
N ALA A 168 -5.75 19.37 6.66
CA ALA A 168 -6.96 19.87 6.02
C ALA A 168 -8.00 18.75 5.80
N ILE A 169 -7.55 17.58 5.34
CA ILE A 169 -8.39 16.38 5.20
C ILE A 169 -8.96 15.96 6.56
N GLY A 170 -8.16 15.96 7.64
CA GLY A 170 -8.61 15.64 9.00
C GLY A 170 -9.76 16.52 9.48
N ARG A 171 -9.66 17.84 9.27
CA ARG A 171 -10.74 18.79 9.59
C ARG A 171 -12.02 18.47 8.82
N CYS A 172 -11.90 18.24 7.52
CA CYS A 172 -13.03 17.93 6.63
C CYS A 172 -13.66 16.58 6.96
N PHE A 173 -12.86 15.59 7.34
CA PHE A 173 -13.34 14.26 7.70
C PHE A 173 -14.20 14.28 8.97
N VAL A 174 -13.80 15.03 10.01
CA VAL A 174 -14.63 15.22 11.22
C VAL A 174 -15.98 15.84 10.88
N ALA A 175 -16.00 16.88 10.05
CA ALA A 175 -17.24 17.50 9.59
C ALA A 175 -18.10 16.53 8.76
N LEU A 176 -17.48 15.66 7.95
CA LEU A 176 -18.16 14.64 7.15
C LEU A 176 -18.82 13.55 8.01
N LEU A 177 -18.24 13.21 9.16
CA LEU A 177 -18.82 12.23 10.09
C LEU A 177 -20.14 12.74 10.68
N GLY A 178 -20.27 14.05 10.93
CA GLY A 178 -21.50 14.67 11.43
C GLY A 178 -21.90 14.23 12.84
N VAL A 179 -20.95 13.70 13.62
CA VAL A 179 -21.12 13.26 15.00
C VAL A 179 -20.52 14.31 15.93
N ASP A 180 -21.18 14.61 17.06
CA ASP A 180 -20.60 15.47 18.08
C ASP A 180 -19.45 14.76 18.80
N LYS A 181 -18.27 15.39 18.81
CA LYS A 181 -17.03 14.87 19.41
C LYS A 181 -16.71 13.41 19.01
N PRO A 182 -16.49 13.12 17.71
CA PRO A 182 -16.32 11.74 17.25
C PRO A 182 -15.01 11.12 17.74
N ARG A 183 -15.02 9.81 17.99
CA ARG A 183 -13.83 9.00 18.25
C ARG A 183 -13.34 8.38 16.95
N ILE A 184 -12.09 8.64 16.58
CA ILE A 184 -11.52 8.22 15.28
C ILE A 184 -10.29 7.34 15.49
N ALA A 185 -10.26 6.15 14.87
CA ALA A 185 -9.04 5.35 14.79
C ALA A 185 -8.14 5.84 13.65
N ALA A 186 -6.84 5.96 13.88
CA ALA A 186 -5.85 6.32 12.86
C ALA A 186 -4.69 5.31 12.87
N GLY A 187 -4.61 4.50 11.81
CA GLY A 187 -3.53 3.54 11.59
C GLY A 187 -2.69 3.93 10.38
N ARG A 188 -1.45 3.45 10.28
CA ARG A 188 -0.58 3.70 9.11
C ARG A 188 0.14 2.43 8.69
N ASP A 189 0.53 2.37 7.42
CA ASP A 189 1.48 1.37 6.94
C ASP A 189 2.93 1.74 7.34
N MET A 190 3.88 0.92 6.91
CA MET A 190 5.31 1.07 7.17
C MET A 190 6.01 2.16 6.35
N ARG A 191 5.30 2.91 5.47
CA ARG A 191 5.94 3.94 4.65
C ARG A 191 6.51 5.06 5.54
N PRO A 192 7.74 5.54 5.28
CA PRO A 192 8.34 6.60 6.09
C PRO A 192 7.50 7.88 6.16
N SER A 193 6.83 8.26 5.06
CA SER A 193 5.94 9.42 5.02
C SER A 193 4.66 9.25 5.85
N GLY A 194 4.28 8.02 6.20
CA GLY A 194 3.05 7.71 6.92
C GLY A 194 2.99 8.35 8.31
N ALA A 195 4.12 8.40 9.04
CA ALA A 195 4.17 9.01 10.37
C ALA A 195 3.81 10.50 10.34
N HIS A 196 4.34 11.24 9.35
CA HIS A 196 4.08 12.66 9.18
C HIS A 196 2.63 12.94 8.76
N LEU A 197 2.10 12.15 7.83
CA LEU A 197 0.72 12.27 7.37
C LEU A 197 -0.29 11.92 8.46
N ALA A 198 -0.04 10.86 9.23
CA ALA A 198 -0.87 10.48 10.37
C ALA A 198 -0.91 11.58 11.44
N GLN A 199 0.24 12.21 11.73
CA GLN A 199 0.29 13.35 12.65
C GLN A 199 -0.45 14.58 12.10
N GLY A 200 -0.27 14.90 10.81
CA GLY A 200 -1.00 15.97 10.12
C GLY A 200 -2.51 15.78 10.27
N PHE A 201 -3.01 14.60 9.88
CA PHE A 201 -4.41 14.22 9.99
C PHE A 201 -4.93 14.29 11.42
N ALA A 202 -4.22 13.68 12.38
CA ALA A 202 -4.65 13.62 13.78
C ALA A 202 -4.80 15.02 14.40
N ARG A 203 -3.86 15.94 14.11
CA ARG A 203 -3.98 17.34 14.54
C ARG A 203 -5.20 18.03 13.92
N GLY A 204 -5.45 17.80 12.63
CA GLY A 204 -6.59 18.40 11.93
C GLY A 204 -7.93 17.93 12.48
N ALA A 205 -8.05 16.62 12.71
CA ALA A 205 -9.25 16.02 13.30
C ALA A 205 -9.45 16.47 14.76
N SER A 206 -8.39 16.48 15.57
CA SER A 206 -8.45 16.97 16.96
C SER A 206 -8.83 18.45 17.04
N ASP A 207 -8.28 19.32 16.18
CA ASP A 207 -8.68 20.73 16.09
C ASP A 207 -10.14 20.93 15.68
N ALA A 208 -10.73 19.95 14.97
CA ALA A 208 -12.16 19.91 14.64
C ALA A 208 -13.02 19.27 15.75
N GLY A 209 -12.42 18.88 16.88
CA GLY A 209 -13.12 18.38 18.07
C GLY A 209 -13.13 16.86 18.24
N ALA A 210 -12.44 16.09 17.38
CA ALA A 210 -12.42 14.64 17.47
C ALA A 210 -11.40 14.10 18.48
N ASP A 211 -11.75 13.01 19.16
CA ASP A 211 -10.81 12.22 19.96
C ASP A 211 -10.15 11.17 19.05
N VAL A 212 -8.92 11.43 18.62
CA VAL A 212 -8.15 10.56 17.71
C VAL A 212 -7.34 9.55 18.50
N VAL A 213 -7.52 8.27 18.20
CA VAL A 213 -6.73 7.16 18.74
C VAL A 213 -5.80 6.65 17.66
N GLN A 214 -4.50 6.93 17.80
CA GLN A 214 -3.47 6.39 16.94
C GLN A 214 -3.21 4.93 17.31
N ILE A 215 -3.39 4.03 16.34
CA ILE A 215 -3.22 2.59 16.55
C ILE A 215 -1.88 2.06 16.02
N GLY A 216 -0.95 2.97 15.68
CA GLY A 216 0.41 2.61 15.27
C GLY A 216 0.51 2.10 13.84
N MET A 217 1.51 1.23 13.62
CA MET A 217 1.70 0.51 12.36
C MET A 217 0.80 -0.72 12.36
N VAL A 218 -0.17 -0.76 11.47
CA VAL A 218 -1.15 -1.84 11.37
C VAL A 218 -1.43 -2.15 9.90
N SER A 219 -1.99 -3.31 9.61
CA SER A 219 -2.57 -3.58 8.28
C SER A 219 -3.91 -2.84 8.11
N THR A 220 -4.36 -2.70 6.87
CA THR A 220 -5.63 -2.04 6.55
C THR A 220 -6.83 -2.78 7.18
N ASP A 221 -6.82 -4.10 7.19
CA ASP A 221 -7.86 -4.91 7.81
C ASP A 221 -7.85 -4.83 9.36
N ALA A 222 -6.69 -4.64 9.98
CA ALA A 222 -6.57 -4.38 11.42
C ALA A 222 -7.16 -3.02 11.82
N LEU A 223 -7.07 -1.99 10.97
CA LEU A 223 -7.82 -0.75 11.19
C LEU A 223 -9.33 -1.00 11.15
N TYR A 224 -9.82 -1.72 10.14
CA TYR A 224 -11.26 -2.00 10.02
C TYR A 224 -11.80 -2.77 11.22
N PHE A 225 -11.05 -3.78 11.67
CA PHE A 225 -11.29 -4.47 12.93
C PHE A 225 -11.36 -3.48 14.10
N ALA A 226 -10.37 -2.60 14.28
CA ALA A 226 -10.34 -1.66 15.39
C ALA A 226 -11.58 -0.75 15.39
N VAL A 227 -11.95 -0.21 14.21
CA VAL A 227 -13.16 0.62 14.03
C VAL A 227 -14.41 -0.12 14.50
N GLY A 228 -14.60 -1.35 14.03
CA GLY A 228 -15.75 -2.17 14.38
C GLY A 228 -15.77 -2.60 15.85
N LYS A 229 -14.65 -3.13 16.34
CA LYS A 229 -14.51 -3.74 17.68
C LYS A 229 -14.64 -2.73 18.81
N PHE A 230 -14.02 -1.56 18.66
CA PHE A 230 -13.95 -0.55 19.72
C PHE A 230 -14.99 0.57 19.57
N GLY A 231 -15.91 0.42 18.61
CA GLY A 231 -17.01 1.33 18.37
C GLY A 231 -16.54 2.75 18.03
N PHE A 232 -15.54 2.87 17.15
CA PHE A 232 -15.13 4.18 16.64
C PHE A 232 -16.16 4.71 15.64
N ASP A 233 -16.34 6.03 15.63
CA ASP A 233 -17.27 6.72 14.71
C ASP A 233 -16.71 6.80 13.28
N GLY A 234 -15.39 6.62 13.14
CA GLY A 234 -14.71 6.52 11.87
C GLY A 234 -13.27 6.04 12.01
N GLY A 235 -12.63 5.79 10.87
CA GLY A 235 -11.24 5.36 10.79
C GLY A 235 -10.54 5.93 9.57
N VAL A 236 -9.22 6.12 9.69
CA VAL A 236 -8.32 6.42 8.57
C VAL A 236 -7.13 5.46 8.58
N MET A 237 -6.86 4.85 7.42
CA MET A 237 -5.63 4.12 7.17
C MET A 237 -4.74 4.97 6.30
N ILE A 238 -3.58 5.36 6.80
CA ILE A 238 -2.57 6.09 6.02
C ILE A 238 -1.74 5.05 5.27
N THR A 239 -2.03 4.86 4.00
CA THR A 239 -1.43 3.83 3.14
C THR A 239 -1.58 4.19 1.66
N ALA A 240 -0.63 3.76 0.83
CA ALA A 240 -0.83 3.70 -0.62
C ALA A 240 -0.92 2.27 -1.16
N SER A 241 -1.16 1.29 -0.28
CA SER A 241 -1.28 -0.12 -0.61
C SER A 241 -0.05 -0.58 -1.42
N HIS A 242 -0.26 -1.09 -2.63
CA HIS A 242 0.78 -1.59 -3.54
C HIS A 242 1.43 -0.52 -4.44
N ASN A 243 1.09 0.77 -4.32
CA ASN A 243 1.74 1.79 -5.15
C ASN A 243 3.26 1.89 -4.84
N PRO A 244 4.08 2.42 -5.76
CA PRO A 244 5.50 2.64 -5.51
C PRO A 244 5.80 3.49 -4.24
N ALA A 245 7.02 3.36 -3.71
CA ALA A 245 7.46 3.97 -2.42
C ALA A 245 7.15 5.47 -2.27
N GLN A 246 7.25 6.25 -3.35
CA GLN A 246 7.00 7.70 -3.33
C GLN A 246 5.52 8.09 -3.10
N TYR A 247 4.59 7.15 -3.25
CA TYR A 247 3.18 7.39 -3.00
C TYR A 247 2.85 7.18 -1.52
N ASN A 248 1.88 7.95 -1.04
CA ASN A 248 1.12 7.62 0.16
C ASN A 248 -0.37 7.98 -0.09
N GLY A 249 -1.24 7.69 0.87
CA GLY A 249 -2.67 7.83 0.69
C GLY A 249 -3.44 7.71 2.00
N MET A 250 -4.77 7.74 1.88
CA MET A 250 -5.69 7.61 3.00
C MET A 250 -6.94 6.85 2.58
N LYS A 251 -7.21 5.71 3.21
CA LYS A 251 -8.48 4.97 3.12
C LYS A 251 -9.35 5.35 4.32
N PHE A 252 -10.62 5.70 4.08
CA PHE A 252 -11.53 6.18 5.11
C PHE A 252 -12.70 5.24 5.36
N THR A 253 -13.13 5.17 6.62
CA THR A 253 -14.37 4.51 7.00
C THR A 253 -15.18 5.34 7.98
N ARG A 254 -16.51 5.22 7.94
CA ARG A 254 -17.41 5.57 9.04
C ARG A 254 -17.44 4.43 10.06
N ALA A 255 -18.28 4.58 11.09
CA ALA A 255 -18.61 3.54 12.05
C ALA A 255 -18.92 2.20 11.38
N GLN A 256 -18.61 1.10 12.08
CA GLN A 256 -18.76 -0.27 11.57
C GLN A 256 -17.96 -0.53 10.28
N ALA A 257 -16.81 0.14 10.11
CA ALA A 257 -15.93 0.01 8.95
C ALA A 257 -16.65 0.20 7.59
N ARG A 258 -17.68 1.07 7.54
CA ARG A 258 -18.35 1.43 6.28
C ARG A 258 -17.44 2.32 5.46
N ALA A 259 -17.01 1.85 4.29
CA ALA A 259 -16.08 2.58 3.43
C ALA A 259 -16.64 3.95 3.02
N ILE A 260 -15.75 4.93 2.85
CA ILE A 260 -16.07 6.22 2.23
C ILE A 260 -15.36 6.28 0.89
N SER A 261 -16.15 6.28 -0.17
CA SER A 261 -15.77 6.44 -1.56
C SER A 261 -16.00 7.88 -2.05
N LEU A 262 -15.67 8.15 -3.31
CA LEU A 262 -15.87 9.45 -3.97
C LEU A 262 -17.31 9.95 -3.86
N ASP A 263 -18.27 9.09 -4.17
CA ASP A 263 -19.70 9.34 -4.15
C ASP A 263 -20.33 9.38 -2.75
N THR A 264 -19.71 8.74 -1.75
CA THR A 264 -20.26 8.67 -0.38
C THR A 264 -19.60 9.62 0.63
N GLY A 265 -18.58 10.38 0.21
CA GLY A 265 -18.08 11.50 1.01
C GLY A 265 -16.73 12.11 0.61
N LEU A 266 -15.87 11.38 -0.12
CA LEU A 266 -14.57 11.93 -0.52
C LEU A 266 -14.71 13.14 -1.47
N SER A 267 -15.74 13.17 -2.33
CA SER A 267 -16.01 14.34 -3.18
C SER A 267 -16.35 15.59 -2.37
N THR A 268 -17.05 15.45 -1.24
CA THR A 268 -17.34 16.56 -0.31
C THR A 268 -16.06 17.10 0.31
N ILE A 269 -15.14 16.21 0.72
CA ILE A 269 -13.82 16.63 1.22
C ILE A 269 -13.05 17.36 0.12
N ALA A 270 -12.99 16.79 -1.08
CA ALA A 270 -12.29 17.38 -2.23
C ALA A 270 -12.81 18.79 -2.56
N GLN A 271 -14.12 18.98 -2.60
CA GLN A 271 -14.76 20.28 -2.88
C GLN A 271 -14.39 21.33 -1.83
N ARG A 272 -14.45 20.98 -0.53
CA ARG A 272 -14.08 21.90 0.56
C ARG A 272 -12.61 22.32 0.50
N LEU A 273 -11.72 21.37 0.16
CA LEU A 273 -10.30 21.69 0.01
C LEU A 273 -10.05 22.57 -1.22
N ALA A 274 -10.74 22.31 -2.33
CA ALA A 274 -10.61 23.10 -3.55
C ALA A 274 -11.12 24.55 -3.38
N SER A 275 -12.17 24.76 -2.59
CA SER A 275 -12.70 26.10 -2.28
C SER A 275 -11.94 26.81 -1.16
N GLY A 276 -11.06 26.12 -0.43
CA GLY A 276 -10.39 26.64 0.76
C GLY A 276 -11.32 26.77 1.99
N GLU A 277 -12.54 26.24 1.92
CA GLU A 277 -13.55 26.30 2.97
C GLU A 277 -13.35 25.17 3.99
N LEU A 278 -12.25 25.25 4.73
CA LEU A 278 -12.00 24.31 5.81
C LEU A 278 -13.02 24.53 6.94
N PRO A 279 -13.67 23.47 7.45
CA PRO A 279 -14.57 23.58 8.60
C PRO A 279 -13.91 24.32 9.77
N PRO A 280 -14.64 25.16 10.52
CA PRO A 280 -14.05 25.92 11.62
C PRO A 280 -13.47 24.98 12.68
N LYS A 281 -12.47 25.46 13.42
CA LYS A 281 -11.97 24.73 14.59
C LYS A 281 -13.07 24.63 15.65
N ALA A 282 -13.08 23.53 16.39
CA ALA A 282 -13.91 23.39 17.58
C ALA A 282 -13.45 24.38 18.66
N ALA A 283 -14.38 24.82 19.51
CA ALA A 283 -14.06 25.71 20.64
C ALA A 283 -13.05 25.06 21.62
N LYS A 284 -13.06 23.73 21.71
CA LYS A 284 -12.07 22.93 22.40
C LYS A 284 -11.60 21.81 21.46
N PRO A 285 -10.29 21.66 21.22
CA PRO A 285 -9.77 20.51 20.52
C PRO A 285 -10.11 19.21 21.25
N GLY A 286 -10.30 18.12 20.51
CA GLY A 286 -10.37 16.78 21.07
C GLY A 286 -8.98 16.26 21.45
N THR A 287 -8.89 15.01 21.90
CA THR A 287 -7.62 14.42 22.35
C THR A 287 -6.91 13.62 21.25
N ILE A 288 -5.60 13.48 21.35
CA ILE A 288 -4.83 12.49 20.60
C ILE A 288 -4.23 11.52 21.61
N SER A 289 -4.51 10.22 21.46
CA SER A 289 -3.99 9.15 22.31
C SER A 289 -3.50 7.97 21.47
N GLU A 290 -2.79 7.03 22.09
CA GLU A 290 -2.28 5.84 21.41
C GLU A 290 -2.92 4.56 21.98
N ARG A 291 -3.01 3.52 21.16
CA ARG A 291 -3.45 2.17 21.56
C ARG A 291 -2.84 1.10 20.66
N ASP A 292 -2.17 0.11 21.24
CA ASP A 292 -1.82 -1.12 20.53
C ASP A 292 -3.04 -2.04 20.43
N ILE A 293 -3.24 -2.62 19.24
CA ILE A 293 -4.38 -3.48 18.89
C ILE A 293 -3.97 -4.79 18.21
N LEU A 294 -2.67 -5.07 18.02
CA LEU A 294 -2.22 -6.19 17.19
C LEU A 294 -2.62 -7.55 17.78
N ASP A 295 -2.52 -7.71 19.10
CA ASP A 295 -2.98 -8.92 19.79
C ASP A 295 -4.52 -9.05 19.80
N ASP A 296 -5.23 -7.93 19.98
CA ASP A 296 -6.70 -7.89 19.87
C ASP A 296 -7.16 -8.33 18.47
N PHE A 297 -6.45 -7.87 17.43
CA PHE A 297 -6.69 -8.21 16.03
C PHE A 297 -6.36 -9.68 15.74
N ALA A 298 -5.24 -10.18 16.23
CA ALA A 298 -4.83 -11.56 16.04
C ALA A 298 -5.86 -12.55 16.62
N GLU A 299 -6.35 -12.29 17.82
CA GLU A 299 -7.40 -13.10 18.45
C GLU A 299 -8.73 -13.05 17.68
N HIS A 300 -9.07 -11.89 17.11
CA HIS A 300 -10.23 -11.75 16.22
C HIS A 300 -10.08 -12.58 14.96
N CYS A 301 -8.96 -12.49 14.24
CA CYS A 301 -8.70 -13.32 13.06
C CYS A 301 -8.79 -14.82 13.38
N LEU A 302 -8.16 -15.25 14.47
CA LEU A 302 -8.17 -16.64 14.92
C LEU A 302 -9.55 -17.12 15.41
N SER A 303 -10.54 -16.23 15.61
CA SER A 303 -11.91 -16.61 15.97
C SER A 303 -12.74 -17.11 14.77
N PHE A 304 -12.28 -16.87 13.54
CA PHE A 304 -12.96 -17.30 12.32
C PHE A 304 -12.76 -18.79 12.01
N VAL A 305 -11.85 -19.48 12.71
CA VAL A 305 -11.47 -20.86 12.44
C VAL A 305 -11.36 -21.66 13.74
N ASP A 306 -11.51 -22.98 13.63
CA ASP A 306 -11.19 -23.88 14.73
C ASP A 306 -9.68 -24.12 14.77
N ARG A 307 -8.99 -23.38 15.66
CA ARG A 307 -7.52 -23.44 15.85
C ARG A 307 -7.02 -24.87 16.09
N ALA A 308 -7.82 -25.71 16.76
CA ALA A 308 -7.43 -27.08 17.09
C ALA A 308 -7.42 -28.01 15.87
N LYS A 309 -8.08 -27.62 14.77
CA LYS A 309 -8.05 -28.37 13.51
C LYS A 309 -6.87 -28.02 12.63
N ILE A 310 -6.20 -26.89 12.87
CA ILE A 310 -5.08 -26.44 12.03
C ILE A 310 -3.91 -27.42 12.17
N LYS A 311 -3.50 -28.02 11.05
CA LYS A 311 -2.34 -28.92 10.98
C LYS A 311 -1.02 -28.13 11.03
N PRO A 312 0.09 -28.77 11.42
CA PRO A 312 1.40 -28.14 11.49
C PRO A 312 2.00 -27.98 10.09
N PHE A 313 1.49 -27.02 9.32
CA PHE A 313 2.01 -26.73 7.98
C PHE A 313 3.36 -26.03 8.06
N LYS A 314 4.22 -26.32 7.10
CA LYS A 314 5.37 -25.48 6.76
C LYS A 314 4.97 -24.49 5.67
N ILE A 315 5.06 -23.20 5.95
CA ILE A 315 4.48 -22.15 5.11
C ILE A 315 5.54 -21.11 4.79
N ALA A 316 5.84 -20.90 3.51
CA ALA A 316 6.59 -19.72 3.08
C ALA A 316 5.66 -18.51 3.06
N ILE A 317 6.00 -17.44 3.77
CA ILE A 317 5.16 -16.24 3.80
C ILE A 317 6.00 -15.07 3.33
N ASP A 318 5.54 -14.42 2.26
CA ASP A 318 6.12 -13.24 1.67
C ASP A 318 5.33 -12.00 2.07
N ALA A 319 5.96 -11.15 2.88
CA ALA A 319 5.39 -9.89 3.30
C ALA A 319 5.71 -8.75 2.33
N GLY A 320 6.63 -8.93 1.37
CA GLY A 320 7.05 -7.88 0.42
C GLY A 320 7.52 -6.60 1.11
N ASN A 321 8.16 -6.71 2.28
CA ASN A 321 8.51 -5.60 3.19
C ASN A 321 7.32 -4.79 3.72
N GLY A 322 6.11 -5.32 3.56
CA GLY A 322 4.81 -4.76 3.94
C GLY A 322 4.31 -5.17 5.30
N MET A 323 3.06 -4.77 5.59
CA MET A 323 2.47 -4.89 6.92
C MET A 323 2.22 -6.34 7.38
N ALA A 324 2.25 -7.32 6.48
CA ALA A 324 2.19 -8.73 6.87
C ALA A 324 3.40 -9.15 7.73
N GLY A 325 4.56 -8.49 7.58
CA GLY A 325 5.74 -8.73 8.41
C GLY A 325 5.50 -8.40 9.90
N GLU A 326 4.59 -7.46 10.17
CA GLU A 326 4.15 -7.11 11.53
C GLU A 326 3.02 -8.02 12.01
N THR A 327 2.00 -8.28 11.18
CA THR A 327 0.77 -8.95 11.65
C THR A 327 0.89 -10.48 11.74
N ILE A 328 1.68 -11.11 10.86
CA ILE A 328 1.85 -12.57 10.82
C ILE A 328 2.42 -13.12 12.14
N PRO A 329 3.51 -12.55 12.73
CA PRO A 329 4.02 -13.03 14.01
C PRO A 329 2.98 -13.07 15.15
N HIS A 330 2.08 -12.08 15.22
CA HIS A 330 1.04 -12.02 16.26
C HIS A 330 -0.02 -13.12 16.10
N VAL A 331 -0.39 -13.45 14.86
CA VAL A 331 -1.40 -14.48 14.55
C VAL A 331 -0.80 -15.89 14.66
N PHE A 332 0.38 -16.10 14.05
CA PHE A 332 0.95 -17.43 13.87
C PHE A 332 1.64 -17.98 15.11
N ARG A 333 2.01 -17.15 16.10
CA ARG A 333 2.56 -17.63 17.39
C ARG A 333 1.62 -18.58 18.14
N SER A 334 0.31 -18.51 17.86
CA SER A 334 -0.73 -19.34 18.48
C SER A 334 -1.14 -20.54 17.60
N LEU A 335 -0.44 -20.79 16.49
CA LEU A 335 -0.72 -21.88 15.55
C LEU A 335 0.46 -22.85 15.50
N PRO A 336 0.23 -24.14 15.16
CA PRO A 336 1.29 -25.13 15.10
C PRO A 336 2.13 -25.06 13.81
N CYS A 337 2.04 -23.96 13.05
CA CYS A 337 2.69 -23.80 11.75
C CYS A 337 4.16 -23.39 11.87
N ASP A 338 5.01 -23.90 10.98
CA ASP A 338 6.39 -23.49 10.80
C ASP A 338 6.45 -22.45 9.67
N VAL A 339 6.72 -21.19 10.02
CA VAL A 339 6.77 -20.09 9.05
C VAL A 339 8.19 -19.90 8.54
N VAL A 340 8.38 -19.95 7.23
CA VAL A 340 9.57 -19.50 6.52
C VAL A 340 9.34 -18.03 6.10
N PRO A 341 9.88 -17.05 6.85
CA PRO A 341 9.64 -15.65 6.56
C PRO A 341 10.43 -15.19 5.33
N ILE A 342 9.77 -14.42 4.46
CA ILE A 342 10.35 -13.77 3.29
C ILE A 342 10.01 -12.29 3.38
N TYR A 343 11.05 -11.45 3.43
CA TYR A 343 10.95 -9.99 3.46
C TYR A 343 10.03 -9.43 4.57
N PHE A 344 10.16 -9.92 5.81
CA PHE A 344 9.34 -9.51 6.97
C PHE A 344 9.74 -8.13 7.54
N GLU A 345 10.93 -7.67 7.20
CA GLU A 345 11.48 -6.40 7.62
C GLU A 345 10.62 -5.27 7.03
N LEU A 346 10.00 -4.49 7.90
CA LEU A 346 9.17 -3.35 7.52
C LEU A 346 10.03 -2.28 6.83
N ASP A 347 9.89 -2.17 5.51
CA ASP A 347 10.61 -1.21 4.69
C ASP A 347 9.74 -0.70 3.53
N GLY A 348 9.15 0.47 3.72
CA GLY A 348 8.30 1.11 2.72
C GLY A 348 9.03 1.66 1.49
N SER A 349 10.35 1.44 1.36
CA SER A 349 11.08 1.64 0.11
C SER A 349 10.92 0.47 -0.87
N PHE A 350 10.44 -0.68 -0.39
CA PHE A 350 10.26 -1.93 -1.16
C PHE A 350 11.52 -2.38 -1.91
N PRO A 351 12.61 -2.72 -1.19
CA PRO A 351 13.92 -2.97 -1.80
C PRO A 351 14.03 -4.27 -2.61
N ASN A 352 13.09 -5.21 -2.46
CA ASN A 352 13.16 -6.53 -3.08
C ASN A 352 12.30 -6.61 -4.36
N HIS A 353 10.97 -6.59 -4.21
CA HIS A 353 10.01 -6.48 -5.31
C HIS A 353 8.84 -5.59 -4.88
N PRO A 354 8.05 -5.05 -5.84
CA PRO A 354 6.78 -4.41 -5.50
C PRO A 354 5.88 -5.33 -4.67
N ALA A 355 5.26 -4.80 -3.61
CA ALA A 355 4.30 -5.53 -2.79
C ALA A 355 2.93 -5.64 -3.48
N SER A 356 2.91 -6.27 -4.65
CA SER A 356 1.73 -6.51 -5.49
C SER A 356 1.69 -7.97 -5.95
N PRO A 357 1.22 -8.89 -5.08
CA PRO A 357 1.26 -10.35 -5.32
C PRO A 357 0.33 -10.85 -6.43
N ILE A 358 -0.52 -9.98 -6.99
CA ILE A 358 -1.34 -10.33 -8.17
C ILE A 358 -0.48 -10.45 -9.44
N GLU A 359 0.65 -9.74 -9.48
CA GLU A 359 1.57 -9.77 -10.63
C GLU A 359 2.49 -10.99 -10.51
N PRO A 360 2.49 -11.93 -11.47
CA PRO A 360 3.24 -13.19 -11.37
C PRO A 360 4.74 -13.01 -11.10
N GLU A 361 5.37 -11.96 -11.62
CA GLU A 361 6.79 -11.68 -11.40
C GLU A 361 7.13 -11.40 -9.94
N ASN A 362 6.20 -10.83 -9.17
CA ASN A 362 6.39 -10.54 -7.74
C ASN A 362 6.21 -11.79 -6.87
N MET A 363 5.85 -12.93 -7.46
CA MET A 363 5.67 -14.21 -6.77
C MET A 363 6.88 -15.14 -6.94
N ALA A 364 7.87 -14.74 -7.73
CA ALA A 364 9.01 -15.59 -8.12
C ALA A 364 9.85 -16.04 -6.91
N ASP A 365 10.12 -15.14 -5.97
CA ASP A 365 10.90 -15.43 -4.77
C ASP A 365 10.12 -16.39 -3.84
N LEU A 366 8.83 -16.11 -3.61
CA LEU A 366 7.95 -17.02 -2.87
C LEU A 366 7.95 -18.43 -3.48
N GLN A 367 7.78 -18.54 -4.81
CA GLN A 367 7.81 -19.83 -5.51
C GLN A 367 9.15 -20.56 -5.34
N ALA A 368 10.27 -19.83 -5.37
CA ALA A 368 11.59 -20.38 -5.15
C ALA A 368 11.76 -20.90 -3.72
N GLU A 369 11.33 -20.13 -2.72
CA GLU A 369 11.43 -20.50 -1.31
C GLU A 369 10.50 -21.68 -0.95
N VAL A 370 9.30 -21.76 -1.52
CA VAL A 370 8.42 -22.95 -1.40
C VAL A 370 9.15 -24.21 -1.86
N LYS A 371 9.78 -24.18 -3.05
CA LYS A 371 10.52 -25.34 -3.57
C LYS A 371 11.75 -25.66 -2.74
N LYS A 372 12.52 -24.64 -2.36
CA LYS A 372 13.78 -24.75 -1.62
C LYS A 372 13.57 -25.32 -0.23
N HIS A 373 12.50 -24.90 0.46
CA HIS A 373 12.21 -25.33 1.82
C HIS A 373 11.21 -26.49 1.90
N HIS A 374 10.70 -26.97 0.77
CA HIS A 374 9.67 -28.00 0.69
C HIS A 374 8.43 -27.62 1.54
N CYS A 375 7.96 -26.38 1.37
CA CYS A 375 6.79 -25.89 2.07
C CYS A 375 5.51 -26.58 1.56
N ASP A 376 4.53 -26.74 2.44
CA ASP A 376 3.20 -27.24 2.08
C ASP A 376 2.42 -26.23 1.23
N LEU A 377 2.74 -24.94 1.38
CA LEU A 377 2.22 -23.83 0.57
C LEU A 377 3.08 -22.58 0.76
N GLY A 378 2.89 -21.63 -0.14
CA GLY A 378 3.38 -20.26 -0.05
C GLY A 378 2.22 -19.27 0.02
N VAL A 379 2.43 -18.12 0.68
CA VAL A 379 1.44 -17.03 0.75
C VAL A 379 2.16 -15.70 0.57
N ALA A 380 1.64 -14.83 -0.28
CA ALA A 380 2.13 -13.45 -0.40
C ALA A 380 1.03 -12.46 -0.06
N PHE A 381 1.40 -11.36 0.59
CA PHE A 381 0.52 -10.24 0.91
C PHE A 381 0.92 -8.99 0.13
N ASP A 382 -0.02 -8.08 -0.07
CA ASP A 382 0.30 -6.75 -0.58
C ASP A 382 0.78 -5.81 0.54
N GLY A 383 1.21 -4.60 0.16
CA GLY A 383 1.92 -3.68 1.08
C GLY A 383 1.19 -3.37 2.39
N ASP A 384 -0.14 -3.25 2.37
CA ASP A 384 -0.97 -3.02 3.54
C ASP A 384 -1.78 -4.24 4.01
N ALA A 385 -1.47 -5.40 3.46
CA ALA A 385 -1.93 -6.75 3.83
C ALA A 385 -3.45 -6.95 3.83
N ASP A 386 -4.21 -6.17 3.06
CA ASP A 386 -5.63 -6.43 2.83
C ASP A 386 -5.89 -7.42 1.69
N ARG A 387 -4.86 -7.71 0.88
CA ARG A 387 -4.88 -8.75 -0.15
C ARG A 387 -3.87 -9.84 0.11
N MET A 388 -4.20 -11.06 -0.34
CA MET A 388 -3.28 -12.20 -0.32
C MET A 388 -3.44 -13.07 -1.56
N PHE A 389 -2.38 -13.80 -1.90
CA PHE A 389 -2.37 -14.86 -2.92
C PHE A 389 -1.63 -16.09 -2.41
N ILE A 390 -2.00 -17.28 -2.90
CA ILE A 390 -1.42 -18.55 -2.45
C ILE A 390 -0.62 -19.18 -3.60
N VAL A 391 0.41 -19.91 -3.22
CA VAL A 391 1.18 -20.80 -4.06
C VAL A 391 1.07 -22.21 -3.47
N ASP A 392 0.80 -23.22 -4.29
CA ASP A 392 0.72 -24.61 -3.82
C ASP A 392 2.11 -25.22 -3.52
N GLU A 393 2.16 -26.46 -3.04
CA GLU A 393 3.42 -27.14 -2.68
C GLU A 393 4.34 -27.42 -3.89
N LYS A 394 3.82 -27.32 -5.12
CA LYS A 394 4.56 -27.46 -6.38
C LYS A 394 5.00 -26.11 -6.95
N ALA A 395 4.73 -25.04 -6.22
CA ALA A 395 4.89 -23.66 -6.60
C ALA A 395 3.95 -23.17 -7.73
N GLY A 396 2.80 -23.81 -7.91
CA GLY A 396 1.72 -23.34 -8.79
C GLY A 396 0.99 -22.14 -8.19
N LEU A 397 0.78 -21.09 -8.99
CA LEU A 397 0.02 -19.91 -8.57
C LEU A 397 -1.46 -20.27 -8.39
N ILE A 398 -2.05 -19.83 -7.28
CA ILE A 398 -3.47 -19.95 -6.99
C ILE A 398 -4.07 -18.54 -7.02
N ASP A 399 -4.88 -18.25 -8.05
CA ASP A 399 -5.44 -16.93 -8.24
C ASP A 399 -6.58 -16.58 -7.26
N GLY A 400 -6.96 -15.29 -7.23
CA GLY A 400 -8.00 -14.80 -6.33
C GLY A 400 -9.39 -15.42 -6.57
N SER A 401 -9.68 -15.94 -7.77
CA SER A 401 -10.93 -16.68 -8.02
C SER A 401 -10.92 -18.00 -7.26
N THR A 402 -9.80 -18.73 -7.35
CA THR A 402 -9.63 -20.03 -6.70
C THR A 402 -9.62 -19.87 -5.19
N VAL A 403 -8.96 -18.85 -4.65
CA VAL A 403 -9.02 -18.52 -3.21
C VAL A 403 -10.45 -18.15 -2.81
N THR A 404 -11.18 -17.37 -3.61
CA THR A 404 -12.60 -17.06 -3.36
C THR A 404 -13.41 -18.35 -3.24
N ALA A 405 -13.22 -19.31 -4.13
CA ALA A 405 -13.89 -20.61 -4.08
C ALA A 405 -13.52 -21.42 -2.82
N LEU A 406 -12.25 -21.46 -2.43
CA LEU A 406 -11.79 -22.15 -1.21
C LEU A 406 -12.43 -21.54 0.05
N VAL A 407 -12.43 -20.22 0.19
CA VAL A 407 -13.03 -19.53 1.34
C VAL A 407 -14.56 -19.68 1.32
N ALA A 408 -15.19 -19.67 0.14
CA ALA A 408 -16.61 -19.96 0.01
C ALA A 408 -16.97 -21.38 0.50
N LEU A 409 -16.17 -22.40 0.17
CA LEU A 409 -16.36 -23.76 0.69
C LEU A 409 -16.26 -23.81 2.22
N ASN A 410 -15.23 -23.18 2.81
CA ASN A 410 -15.09 -23.11 4.26
C ASN A 410 -16.31 -22.41 4.89
N THR A 411 -16.74 -21.30 4.30
CA THR A 411 -17.88 -20.51 4.78
C THR A 411 -19.19 -21.28 4.71
N LEU A 412 -19.48 -21.98 3.60
CA LEU A 412 -20.72 -22.74 3.41
C LEU A 412 -20.81 -23.98 4.30
N LYS A 413 -19.66 -24.56 4.71
CA LYS A 413 -19.65 -25.61 5.75
C LYS A 413 -20.16 -25.07 7.10
N LYS A 414 -19.83 -23.82 7.44
CA LYS A 414 -20.22 -23.16 8.71
C LYS A 414 -21.60 -22.51 8.63
N HIS A 415 -21.97 -22.02 7.45
CA HIS A 415 -23.23 -21.34 7.17
C HIS A 415 -23.93 -21.92 5.93
N PRO A 416 -24.48 -23.16 6.01
CA PRO A 416 -25.14 -23.80 4.87
C PRO A 416 -26.30 -22.96 4.30
N GLY A 417 -26.46 -22.95 2.97
CA GLY A 417 -27.53 -22.19 2.32
C GLY A 417 -27.31 -20.69 2.18
N SER A 418 -26.16 -20.17 2.65
CA SER A 418 -25.89 -18.74 2.64
C SER A 418 -25.58 -18.19 1.25
N LYS A 419 -25.83 -16.88 1.09
CA LYS A 419 -25.36 -16.13 -0.08
C LYS A 419 -23.85 -15.94 -0.02
N ILE A 420 -23.20 -16.03 -1.17
CA ILE A 420 -21.77 -15.75 -1.34
C ILE A 420 -21.60 -14.78 -2.51
N LEU A 421 -20.96 -13.64 -2.26
CA LEU A 421 -20.73 -12.63 -3.28
C LEU A 421 -19.41 -12.87 -4.03
N TYR A 422 -19.40 -12.63 -5.33
CA TYR A 422 -18.18 -12.61 -6.13
C TYR A 422 -18.25 -11.51 -7.20
N ASN A 423 -17.12 -10.91 -7.54
CA ASN A 423 -17.09 -9.93 -8.63
C ASN A 423 -17.12 -10.62 -10.00
N LEU A 424 -17.66 -9.92 -11.00
CA LEU A 424 -17.96 -10.50 -12.32
C LEU A 424 -16.77 -11.06 -13.10
N ILE A 425 -15.53 -10.73 -12.70
CA ILE A 425 -14.30 -11.17 -13.34
C ILE A 425 -13.72 -12.45 -12.70
N CYS A 426 -14.33 -12.95 -11.62
CA CYS A 426 -13.99 -14.26 -11.11
C CYS A 426 -14.34 -15.35 -12.13
N SER A 427 -13.58 -16.45 -12.07
CA SER A 427 -13.82 -17.66 -12.85
C SER A 427 -15.26 -18.15 -12.72
N ARG A 428 -15.83 -18.74 -13.79
CA ARG A 428 -17.10 -19.49 -13.72
C ARG A 428 -17.07 -20.62 -12.69
N SER A 429 -15.88 -21.11 -12.33
CA SER A 429 -15.73 -22.11 -11.28
C SER A 429 -16.22 -21.62 -9.92
N VAL A 430 -16.23 -20.31 -9.65
CA VAL A 430 -16.68 -19.74 -8.38
C VAL A 430 -18.20 -19.92 -8.18
N PRO A 431 -19.09 -19.36 -9.04
CA PRO A 431 -20.53 -19.54 -8.87
C PRO A 431 -20.96 -21.01 -8.94
N GLU A 432 -20.38 -21.80 -9.85
CA GLU A 432 -20.71 -23.23 -9.98
C GLU A 432 -20.37 -24.01 -8.71
N LEU A 433 -19.23 -23.69 -8.08
CA LEU A 433 -18.83 -24.31 -6.82
C LEU A 433 -19.73 -23.88 -5.67
N ILE A 434 -20.12 -22.60 -5.62
CA ILE A 434 -21.06 -22.09 -4.61
C ILE A 434 -22.38 -22.85 -4.70
N GLU A 435 -22.96 -23.00 -5.90
CA GLU A 435 -24.20 -23.74 -6.14
C GLU A 435 -24.06 -25.22 -5.76
N LYS A 436 -22.97 -25.86 -6.19
CA LYS A 436 -22.68 -27.27 -5.87
C LYS A 436 -22.53 -27.51 -4.37
N ALA A 437 -22.01 -26.53 -3.64
CA ALA A 437 -21.89 -26.57 -2.18
C ALA A 437 -23.18 -26.15 -1.44
N GLY A 438 -24.28 -25.92 -2.16
CA GLY A 438 -25.59 -25.56 -1.61
C GLY A 438 -25.70 -24.10 -1.17
N GLY A 439 -24.82 -23.22 -1.64
CA GLY A 439 -24.89 -21.77 -1.45
C GLY A 439 -25.63 -21.05 -2.57
N ILE A 440 -25.76 -19.73 -2.43
CA ILE A 440 -26.42 -18.86 -3.42
C ILE A 440 -25.39 -17.86 -3.96
N PRO A 441 -24.94 -17.98 -5.22
CA PRO A 441 -23.97 -17.05 -5.78
C PRO A 441 -24.62 -15.68 -6.05
N VAL A 442 -23.94 -14.60 -5.64
CA VAL A 442 -24.37 -13.21 -5.87
C VAL A 442 -23.28 -12.49 -6.66
N ARG A 443 -23.54 -12.18 -7.93
CA ARG A 443 -22.58 -11.51 -8.81
C ARG A 443 -22.60 -9.99 -8.59
N SER A 444 -21.44 -9.35 -8.53
CA SER A 444 -21.30 -7.88 -8.40
C SER A 444 -20.37 -7.28 -9.46
N LYS A 445 -20.40 -5.94 -9.56
CA LYS A 445 -19.35 -5.15 -10.24
C LYS A 445 -18.00 -5.30 -9.52
N VAL A 446 -16.90 -4.97 -10.21
CA VAL A 446 -15.59 -4.84 -9.55
C VAL A 446 -15.60 -3.57 -8.69
N GLY A 447 -15.08 -3.65 -7.47
CA GLY A 447 -14.89 -2.46 -6.63
C GLY A 447 -15.17 -2.70 -5.16
N HIS A 448 -14.14 -2.48 -4.34
CA HIS A 448 -14.18 -2.80 -2.93
C HIS A 448 -15.34 -2.14 -2.17
N SER A 449 -15.66 -0.87 -2.43
CA SER A 449 -16.76 -0.16 -1.75
C SER A 449 -18.13 -0.73 -2.12
N ILE A 450 -18.33 -1.10 -3.39
CA ILE A 450 -19.58 -1.67 -3.91
C ILE A 450 -19.86 -3.01 -3.24
N ILE A 451 -18.84 -3.87 -3.13
CA ILE A 451 -18.96 -5.18 -2.48
C ILE A 451 -19.38 -5.04 -1.02
N LYS A 452 -18.69 -4.16 -0.26
CA LYS A 452 -19.01 -3.92 1.15
C LYS A 452 -20.44 -3.39 1.35
N GLU A 453 -21.02 -2.71 0.36
CA GLU A 453 -22.39 -2.22 0.42
C GLU A 453 -23.40 -3.33 0.11
N ILE A 454 -23.23 -4.04 -1.01
CA ILE A 454 -24.10 -5.16 -1.40
C ILE A 454 -24.15 -6.21 -0.29
N MET A 455 -23.00 -6.56 0.29
CA MET A 455 -22.98 -7.53 1.37
C MET A 455 -23.79 -7.06 2.58
N ARG A 456 -23.73 -5.78 2.93
CA ARG A 456 -24.50 -5.21 4.05
C ARG A 456 -25.99 -5.17 3.77
N GLU A 457 -26.39 -4.77 2.57
CA GLU A 457 -27.80 -4.69 2.18
C GLU A 457 -28.46 -6.06 2.14
N GLN A 458 -27.71 -7.09 1.78
CA GLN A 458 -28.21 -8.44 1.59
C GLN A 458 -27.80 -9.44 2.68
N ASP A 459 -27.13 -8.97 3.74
CA ASP A 459 -26.56 -9.77 4.85
C ASP A 459 -25.73 -10.98 4.35
N ILE A 460 -24.86 -10.74 3.38
CA ILE A 460 -24.03 -11.78 2.74
C ILE A 460 -22.85 -12.11 3.65
N VAL A 461 -22.66 -13.41 3.94
CA VAL A 461 -21.67 -13.90 4.90
C VAL A 461 -20.22 -13.72 4.42
N PHE A 462 -19.98 -13.91 3.12
CA PHE A 462 -18.65 -13.84 2.50
C PHE A 462 -18.74 -13.27 1.09
N GLY A 463 -17.76 -12.43 0.74
CA GLY A 463 -17.55 -11.92 -0.61
C GLY A 463 -16.10 -12.08 -1.02
N GLY A 464 -15.82 -12.37 -2.30
CA GLY A 464 -14.45 -12.45 -2.81
C GLY A 464 -14.27 -11.77 -4.16
N GLU A 465 -13.09 -11.22 -4.38
CA GLU A 465 -12.68 -10.64 -5.66
C GLU A 465 -11.48 -11.38 -6.24
N HIS A 466 -11.44 -11.44 -7.58
CA HIS A 466 -10.25 -11.94 -8.29
C HIS A 466 -8.96 -11.18 -7.91
N SER A 467 -9.08 -9.92 -7.50
CA SER A 467 -7.96 -9.06 -7.10
C SER A 467 -7.34 -9.40 -5.74
N GLY A 468 -7.86 -10.41 -5.02
CA GLY A 468 -7.31 -10.86 -3.75
C GLY A 468 -7.92 -10.21 -2.51
N HIS A 469 -9.00 -9.42 -2.65
CA HIS A 469 -9.78 -8.93 -1.52
C HIS A 469 -10.85 -9.96 -1.11
N PHE A 470 -10.93 -10.27 0.18
CA PHE A 470 -11.82 -11.29 0.75
C PHE A 470 -12.57 -10.72 1.96
N TYR A 471 -13.88 -10.55 1.83
CA TYR A 471 -14.76 -9.81 2.73
C TYR A 471 -15.58 -10.72 3.62
N PHE A 472 -15.69 -10.40 4.90
CA PHE A 472 -16.40 -11.23 5.88
C PHE A 472 -17.44 -10.40 6.63
N ARG A 473 -18.70 -10.87 6.68
CA ARG A 473 -19.78 -10.22 7.44
C ARG A 473 -19.37 -9.92 8.87
N ASP A 474 -18.83 -10.94 9.53
CA ASP A 474 -18.46 -10.89 10.95
C ASP A 474 -17.15 -10.12 11.20
N ASN A 475 -16.47 -9.67 10.12
CA ASN A 475 -15.44 -8.64 10.16
C ASN A 475 -16.01 -7.27 9.75
N TRP A 476 -17.24 -6.97 10.15
CA TRP A 476 -17.99 -5.77 9.77
C TRP A 476 -18.07 -5.54 8.26
N TYR A 477 -18.17 -6.62 7.49
CA TYR A 477 -18.16 -6.62 6.02
C TYR A 477 -16.87 -6.07 5.41
N ALA A 478 -15.80 -5.98 6.19
CA ALA A 478 -14.50 -5.57 5.72
C ALA A 478 -13.70 -6.78 5.20
N ASP A 479 -12.79 -6.47 4.29
CA ASP A 479 -11.81 -7.39 3.76
C ASP A 479 -10.72 -7.73 4.78
N SER A 480 -10.18 -8.94 4.69
CA SER A 480 -9.00 -9.38 5.44
C SER A 480 -8.29 -10.54 4.72
N GLY A 481 -7.05 -10.29 4.29
CA GLY A 481 -6.18 -11.35 3.77
C GLY A 481 -5.83 -12.38 4.85
N MET A 482 -5.68 -11.95 6.10
CA MET A 482 -5.36 -12.84 7.22
C MET A 482 -6.48 -13.84 7.50
N ILE A 483 -7.74 -13.40 7.55
CA ILE A 483 -8.89 -14.29 7.78
C ILE A 483 -9.03 -15.27 6.61
N ALA A 484 -8.83 -14.82 5.37
CA ALA A 484 -8.86 -15.69 4.20
C ALA A 484 -7.79 -16.78 4.26
N LEU A 485 -6.55 -16.43 4.64
CA LEU A 485 -5.48 -17.39 4.84
C LEU A 485 -5.87 -18.44 5.90
N LEU A 486 -6.36 -18.02 7.05
CA LEU A 486 -6.77 -18.94 8.11
C LEU A 486 -7.89 -19.89 7.65
N ALA A 487 -8.89 -19.38 6.93
CA ALA A 487 -9.98 -20.19 6.37
C ALA A 487 -9.46 -21.25 5.37
N CYS A 488 -8.48 -20.89 4.54
CA CYS A 488 -7.78 -21.83 3.65
C CYS A 488 -7.00 -22.89 4.44
N LEU A 489 -6.25 -22.51 5.48
CA LEU A 489 -5.50 -23.45 6.31
C LEU A 489 -6.41 -24.46 7.02
N GLU A 490 -7.57 -24.03 7.52
CA GLU A 490 -8.57 -24.94 8.10
C GLU A 490 -9.10 -25.91 7.04
N LEU A 491 -9.42 -25.42 5.84
CA LEU A 491 -9.89 -26.25 4.74
C LEU A 491 -8.85 -27.30 4.31
N PHE A 492 -7.58 -26.89 4.17
CA PHE A 492 -6.47 -27.79 3.82
C PHE A 492 -6.22 -28.81 4.94
N SER A 493 -6.36 -28.39 6.19
CA SER A 493 -6.20 -29.30 7.35
C SER A 493 -7.23 -30.41 7.33
N GLU A 494 -8.50 -30.06 7.09
CA GLU A 494 -9.61 -31.02 6.98
C GLU A 494 -9.44 -31.95 5.77
N ALA A 495 -8.98 -31.43 4.63
CA ALA A 495 -8.75 -32.24 3.44
C ALA A 495 -7.62 -33.25 3.64
N GLY A 496 -6.55 -32.87 4.35
CA GLY A 496 -5.42 -33.75 4.63
C GLY A 496 -4.67 -34.23 3.39
N LYS A 497 -4.65 -33.42 2.34
CA LYS A 497 -4.00 -33.67 1.05
C LYS A 497 -3.08 -32.49 0.70
N PRO A 498 -2.12 -32.69 -0.21
CA PRO A 498 -1.36 -31.58 -0.80
C PRO A 498 -2.29 -30.50 -1.36
N VAL A 499 -1.88 -29.23 -1.28
CA VAL A 499 -2.72 -28.10 -1.71
C VAL A 499 -3.10 -28.23 -3.18
N SER A 500 -2.17 -28.66 -4.05
CA SER A 500 -2.45 -28.88 -5.47
C SER A 500 -3.57 -29.90 -5.72
N GLU A 501 -3.73 -30.90 -4.85
CA GLU A 501 -4.81 -31.89 -4.95
C GLU A 501 -6.15 -31.36 -4.46
N VAL A 502 -6.13 -30.42 -3.50
CA VAL A 502 -7.36 -29.75 -3.02
C VAL A 502 -7.89 -28.78 -4.06
N ILE A 503 -7.01 -28.07 -4.78
CA ILE A 503 -7.40 -27.09 -5.80
C ILE A 503 -7.73 -27.71 -7.16
N ALA A 504 -7.13 -28.84 -7.54
CA ALA A 504 -7.37 -29.48 -8.85
C ALA A 504 -8.85 -29.67 -9.23
N PRO A 505 -9.78 -30.06 -8.33
CA PRO A 505 -11.20 -30.16 -8.66
C PRO A 505 -11.94 -28.81 -8.69
N ILE A 506 -11.29 -27.71 -8.30
CA ILE A 506 -11.84 -26.34 -8.24
C ILE A 506 -11.37 -25.53 -9.45
N ASP A 507 -10.06 -25.51 -9.68
CA ASP A 507 -9.44 -24.78 -10.79
C ASP A 507 -9.34 -25.64 -12.04
N THR A 508 -10.45 -25.71 -12.79
CA THR A 508 -10.58 -26.55 -13.99
C THR A 508 -10.57 -25.74 -15.28
N ARG A 509 -10.20 -24.45 -15.24
CA ARG A 509 -10.32 -23.53 -16.37
C ARG A 509 -9.04 -22.76 -16.62
N PHE A 510 -8.89 -22.22 -17.83
CA PHE A 510 -7.73 -21.43 -18.22
C PHE A 510 -8.12 -19.97 -18.34
N ARG A 511 -7.32 -19.09 -17.76
CA ARG A 511 -7.59 -17.64 -17.72
C ARG A 511 -6.42 -16.87 -18.31
N SER A 512 -6.71 -15.77 -18.99
CA SER A 512 -5.69 -14.89 -19.59
C SER A 512 -4.95 -14.04 -18.56
N GLY A 513 -5.47 -13.95 -17.32
CA GLY A 513 -5.20 -12.82 -16.45
C GLY A 513 -5.86 -11.55 -16.98
N GLU A 514 -5.58 -10.43 -16.32
CA GLU A 514 -6.08 -9.13 -16.74
C GLU A 514 -5.09 -8.44 -17.68
N ILE A 515 -5.57 -8.03 -18.85
CA ILE A 515 -4.73 -7.39 -19.87
C ILE A 515 -5.22 -5.95 -20.10
N ASN A 516 -4.35 -4.99 -19.76
CA ASN A 516 -4.62 -3.57 -19.92
C ASN A 516 -4.22 -3.10 -21.33
N THR A 517 -5.14 -2.43 -22.04
CA THR A 517 -4.86 -1.84 -23.36
C THR A 517 -5.38 -0.41 -23.44
N LYS A 518 -4.49 0.55 -23.74
CA LYS A 518 -4.86 1.95 -23.95
C LYS A 518 -5.69 2.07 -25.23
N VAL A 519 -6.77 2.83 -25.15
CA VAL A 519 -7.65 3.11 -26.31
C VAL A 519 -8.00 4.59 -26.32
N ASN A 520 -8.21 5.15 -27.52
CA ASN A 520 -8.53 6.57 -27.67
C ASN A 520 -10.00 6.87 -27.39
N ASP A 521 -10.89 5.95 -27.77
CA ASP A 521 -12.35 6.08 -27.61
C ASP A 521 -12.91 4.78 -27.02
N ILE A 522 -13.13 4.79 -25.71
CA ILE A 522 -13.66 3.65 -24.95
C ILE A 522 -15.09 3.31 -25.42
N PRO A 523 -16.06 4.23 -25.46
CA PRO A 523 -17.42 3.92 -25.92
C PRO A 523 -17.48 3.32 -27.32
N ALA A 524 -16.75 3.91 -28.28
CA ALA A 524 -16.75 3.40 -29.66
C ALA A 524 -16.18 1.99 -29.74
N LYS A 525 -15.09 1.72 -29.01
CA LYS A 525 -14.45 0.40 -29.03
C LYS A 525 -15.30 -0.68 -28.35
N LEU A 526 -16.00 -0.35 -27.26
CA LEU A 526 -16.95 -1.29 -26.64
C LEU A 526 -18.11 -1.62 -27.60
N ALA A 527 -18.64 -0.63 -28.33
CA ALA A 527 -19.69 -0.87 -29.32
C ALA A 527 -19.21 -1.76 -30.49
N GLU A 528 -17.98 -1.55 -30.96
CA GLU A 528 -17.35 -2.39 -31.99
C GLU A 528 -17.22 -3.85 -31.54
N ILE A 529 -16.78 -4.08 -30.30
CA ILE A 529 -16.69 -5.43 -29.70
C ILE A 529 -18.07 -6.09 -29.63
N GLN A 530 -19.10 -5.35 -29.20
CA GLN A 530 -20.45 -5.89 -29.10
C GLN A 530 -21.05 -6.28 -30.45
N GLU A 531 -20.81 -5.50 -31.49
CA GLU A 531 -21.28 -5.84 -32.84
C GLU A 531 -20.56 -7.07 -33.40
N HIS A 532 -19.25 -7.22 -33.13
CA HIS A 532 -18.47 -8.38 -33.56
C HIS A 532 -18.97 -9.68 -32.92
N TYR A 533 -19.35 -9.65 -31.64
CA TYR A 533 -19.83 -10.81 -30.87
C TYR A 533 -21.36 -10.80 -30.63
N LYS A 534 -22.15 -10.24 -31.56
CA LYS A 534 -23.60 -10.05 -31.39
C LYS A 534 -24.43 -11.33 -31.24
N ASP A 535 -23.86 -12.49 -31.54
CA ASP A 535 -24.48 -13.80 -31.38
C ASP A 535 -24.24 -14.44 -30.00
N ALA A 536 -23.40 -13.83 -29.16
CA ALA A 536 -23.17 -14.25 -27.79
C ALA A 536 -24.29 -13.82 -26.83
N ASP A 537 -24.26 -14.37 -25.62
CA ASP A 537 -24.97 -13.77 -24.49
C ASP A 537 -24.16 -12.56 -23.98
N ILE A 538 -24.75 -11.36 -24.06
CA ILE A 538 -24.09 -10.10 -23.73
C ILE A 538 -24.68 -9.50 -22.46
N ASP A 539 -23.82 -9.35 -21.45
CA ASP A 539 -24.14 -8.72 -20.17
C ASP A 539 -23.40 -7.38 -20.03
N HIS A 540 -24.08 -6.38 -19.43
CA HIS A 540 -23.61 -5.01 -19.29
C HIS A 540 -23.43 -4.58 -17.83
N LEU A 541 -23.29 -5.54 -16.90
CA LEU A 541 -23.19 -5.24 -15.48
C LEU A 541 -22.00 -4.31 -15.18
N ASP A 542 -20.85 -4.59 -15.78
CA ASP A 542 -19.63 -3.77 -15.65
C ASP A 542 -18.76 -3.92 -16.91
N GLY A 543 -18.80 -2.90 -17.78
CA GLY A 543 -18.28 -3.01 -19.15
C GLY A 543 -19.18 -3.89 -20.01
N VAL A 544 -18.56 -4.80 -20.77
CA VAL A 544 -19.23 -5.76 -21.64
C VAL A 544 -18.70 -7.15 -21.33
N THR A 545 -19.57 -8.05 -20.91
CA THR A 545 -19.27 -9.48 -20.79
C THR A 545 -19.87 -10.22 -21.97
N ILE A 546 -19.03 -10.92 -22.74
CA ILE A 546 -19.42 -11.78 -23.86
C ILE A 546 -19.31 -13.23 -23.38
N SER A 547 -20.42 -13.96 -23.40
CA SER A 547 -20.48 -15.34 -22.91
C SER A 547 -20.90 -16.32 -23.99
N TYR A 548 -20.07 -17.35 -24.18
CA TYR A 548 -20.39 -18.58 -24.91
C TYR A 548 -20.38 -19.77 -23.94
N PRO A 549 -20.84 -20.97 -24.36
CA PRO A 549 -20.87 -22.14 -23.48
C PRO A 549 -19.49 -22.52 -22.90
N HIS A 550 -18.43 -22.48 -23.72
CA HIS A 550 -17.10 -22.98 -23.35
C HIS A 550 -16.05 -21.92 -23.03
N TRP A 551 -16.40 -20.64 -23.20
CA TRP A 551 -15.52 -19.52 -22.92
C TRP A 551 -16.32 -18.25 -22.68
N TRP A 552 -15.68 -17.28 -22.04
CA TRP A 552 -16.22 -15.94 -21.90
C TRP A 552 -15.09 -14.91 -21.84
N MET A 553 -15.46 -13.65 -22.06
CA MET A 553 -14.58 -12.54 -21.79
C MET A 553 -15.33 -11.37 -21.15
N ASN A 554 -14.63 -10.56 -20.38
CA ASN A 554 -15.08 -9.26 -19.93
C ASN A 554 -14.12 -8.19 -20.45
N VAL A 555 -14.69 -7.14 -21.03
CA VAL A 555 -13.97 -5.93 -21.46
C VAL A 555 -14.59 -4.74 -20.73
N ARG A 556 -13.81 -4.10 -19.86
CA ARG A 556 -14.31 -2.99 -19.04
C ARG A 556 -13.38 -1.78 -19.05
N PRO A 557 -13.92 -0.56 -18.95
CA PRO A 557 -13.10 0.63 -18.81
C PRO A 557 -12.38 0.64 -17.46
N SER A 558 -11.15 1.15 -17.43
CA SER A 558 -10.49 1.50 -16.17
C SER A 558 -11.13 2.75 -15.58
N ASN A 559 -11.38 2.72 -14.27
CA ASN A 559 -11.95 3.87 -13.54
C ASN A 559 -10.96 5.03 -13.38
N THR A 560 -9.65 4.77 -13.58
CA THR A 560 -8.57 5.73 -13.28
C THR A 560 -7.71 6.10 -14.47
N GLU A 561 -7.81 5.37 -15.58
CA GLU A 561 -6.93 5.52 -16.75
C GLU A 561 -7.74 5.33 -18.05
N PRO A 562 -7.36 5.99 -19.17
CA PRO A 562 -8.03 5.82 -20.46
C PRO A 562 -7.60 4.50 -21.14
N LEU A 563 -7.98 3.38 -20.54
CA LEU A 563 -7.66 2.04 -21.02
C LEU A 563 -8.84 1.08 -20.80
N LEU A 564 -8.88 0.02 -21.60
CA LEU A 564 -9.74 -1.14 -21.42
C LEU A 564 -8.97 -2.26 -20.72
N ARG A 565 -9.66 -2.98 -19.83
CA ARG A 565 -9.18 -4.17 -19.15
C ARG A 565 -9.89 -5.38 -19.74
N LEU A 566 -9.13 -6.34 -20.24
CA LEU A 566 -9.62 -7.60 -20.81
C LEU A 566 -9.33 -8.75 -19.86
N ASN A 567 -10.36 -9.55 -19.54
CA ASN A 567 -10.22 -10.87 -18.93
C ASN A 567 -10.88 -11.89 -19.84
N VAL A 568 -10.21 -13.01 -20.10
CA VAL A 568 -10.74 -14.13 -20.90
C VAL A 568 -10.58 -15.42 -20.11
N GLU A 569 -11.58 -16.28 -20.17
CA GLU A 569 -11.54 -17.63 -19.63
C GLU A 569 -12.07 -18.64 -20.66
N GLY A 570 -11.44 -19.80 -20.74
CA GLY A 570 -11.89 -20.92 -21.56
C GLY A 570 -11.72 -22.25 -20.84
N ASP A 571 -12.54 -23.23 -21.25
CA ASP A 571 -12.46 -24.61 -20.77
C ASP A 571 -11.13 -25.30 -21.15
N THR A 572 -10.48 -24.84 -22.24
CA THR A 572 -9.12 -25.25 -22.62
C THR A 572 -8.20 -24.05 -22.81
N ARG A 573 -6.88 -24.30 -22.72
CA ARG A 573 -5.86 -23.28 -22.95
C ARG A 573 -5.97 -22.70 -24.34
N GLU A 574 -6.15 -23.55 -25.35
CA GLU A 574 -6.22 -23.16 -26.76
C GLU A 574 -7.41 -22.24 -27.01
N LEU A 575 -8.57 -22.55 -26.43
CA LEU A 575 -9.78 -21.74 -26.58
C LEU A 575 -9.63 -20.37 -25.92
N MET A 576 -9.04 -20.33 -24.71
CA MET A 576 -8.74 -19.07 -24.02
C MET A 576 -7.74 -18.23 -24.83
N GLU A 577 -6.64 -18.81 -25.30
CA GLU A 577 -5.61 -18.10 -26.05
C GLU A 577 -6.13 -17.58 -27.38
N GLN A 578 -6.92 -18.37 -28.11
CA GLN A 578 -7.56 -17.96 -29.37
C GLN A 578 -8.43 -16.72 -29.18
N HIS A 579 -9.37 -16.75 -28.23
CA HIS A 579 -10.32 -15.65 -28.06
C HIS A 579 -9.71 -14.43 -27.35
N ARG A 580 -8.68 -14.64 -26.53
CA ARG A 580 -7.84 -13.55 -26.03
C ARG A 580 -7.17 -12.81 -27.19
N ASP A 581 -6.55 -13.54 -28.10
CA ASP A 581 -5.80 -12.92 -29.20
C ASP A 581 -6.74 -12.24 -30.21
N GLU A 582 -7.90 -12.84 -30.48
CA GLU A 582 -8.97 -12.23 -31.27
C GLU A 582 -9.48 -10.92 -30.65
N ALA A 583 -9.84 -10.95 -29.36
CA ALA A 583 -10.30 -9.77 -28.65
C ALA A 583 -9.23 -8.66 -28.59
N LEU A 584 -7.96 -9.02 -28.34
CA LEU A 584 -6.87 -8.06 -28.32
C LEU A 584 -6.60 -7.43 -29.69
N ALA A 585 -6.70 -8.20 -30.78
CA ALA A 585 -6.57 -7.67 -32.13
C ALA A 585 -7.66 -6.62 -32.41
N LEU A 586 -8.90 -6.89 -31.98
CA LEU A 586 -10.02 -5.96 -32.12
C LEU A 586 -9.88 -4.72 -31.22
N ILE A 587 -9.44 -4.88 -29.96
CA ILE A 587 -9.23 -3.76 -29.04
C ILE A 587 -8.13 -2.82 -29.56
N ARG A 588 -7.11 -3.35 -30.23
CA ARG A 588 -5.92 -2.62 -30.71
C ARG A 588 -6.02 -2.13 -32.16
N SER A 589 -7.16 -2.36 -32.84
CA SER A 589 -7.39 -1.93 -34.23
C SER A 589 -7.68 -0.44 -34.37
#